data_AF-A0A7X8K6S6-F1
#
_entry.id   AF-A0A7X8K6S6-F1
#
_cell.length_a   1.000
_cell.length_b   1.000
_cell.length_c   1.000
_cell.angle_alpha   90.00
_cell.angle_beta   90.00
_cell.angle_gamma   90.00
#
_symmetry.space_group_name_H-M   'P 1'
#
loop_
_entity.id
_entity.type
_entity.pdbx_description
1 polymer ?
#
loop_
_entity_poly.entity_id
_entity_poly.type
_entity_poly.pdbx_seq_one_letter_code
_entity_poly.pdbx_strand_id
1 'polypeptide(L)' 'MTKETNWKEIENADNVRVFFKDGEVWEGDASYLDITDEGDTLAFWFKGKPYTLMLSEIDYCERIK' A
#
# COMPACT_ATOMS: atom_id res chain seq x y z
N MET A 1 8.77 -11.81 13.47
CA MET A 1 9.33 -10.49 13.11
C MET A 1 8.30 -9.82 12.24
N THR A 2 7.60 -8.81 12.75
CA THR A 2 6.75 -7.95 11.93
C THR A 2 7.69 -7.08 11.09
N LYS A 3 7.59 -7.15 9.76
CA LYS A 3 8.34 -6.24 8.91
C LYS A 3 7.63 -4.89 8.92
N GLU A 4 8.36 -3.81 9.19
CA GLU A 4 7.79 -2.47 9.08
C GLU A 4 7.82 -1.99 7.62
N THR A 5 6.71 -1.43 7.16
CA THR A 5 6.60 -0.78 5.85
C THR A 5 7.29 0.58 5.88
N ASN A 6 8.21 0.83 4.95
CA ASN A 6 8.78 2.16 4.74
C ASN A 6 7.87 2.98 3.80
N TRP A 7 6.82 3.60 4.36
CA TRP A 7 5.80 4.31 3.57
C TRP A 7 6.35 5.40 2.63
N LYS A 8 7.48 6.02 2.96
CA LYS A 8 8.14 7.02 2.10
C LYS A 8 8.71 6.42 0.81
N GLU A 9 9.11 5.15 0.82
CA GLU A 9 9.58 4.45 -0.38
C GLU A 9 8.43 3.86 -1.20
N ILE A 10 7.25 3.72 -0.59
CA ILE A 10 6.02 3.22 -1.22
C ILE A 10 5.27 4.34 -1.92
N GLU A 11 5.25 5.54 -1.34
CA GLU A 11 4.60 6.70 -1.96
C GLU A 11 5.16 6.96 -3.38
N ASN A 12 4.30 6.98 -4.39
CA ASN A 12 4.64 7.10 -5.82
C ASN A 12 5.51 5.96 -6.39
N ALA A 13 5.52 4.77 -5.80
CA ALA A 13 6.28 3.63 -6.33
C ALA A 13 5.55 2.92 -7.49
N ASP A 14 6.27 2.70 -8.59
CA ASP A 14 5.75 2.07 -9.82
C ASP A 14 5.28 0.62 -9.63
N ASN A 15 5.78 -0.10 -8.63
CA ASN A 15 5.34 -1.47 -8.35
C ASN A 15 5.56 -1.80 -6.87
N VAL A 16 4.49 -2.14 -6.19
CA VAL A 16 4.50 -2.54 -4.79
C VAL A 16 3.66 -3.81 -4.60
N ARG A 17 4.05 -4.60 -3.61
CA ARG A 17 3.27 -5.73 -3.10
C ARG A 17 2.67 -5.36 -1.77
N VAL A 18 1.35 -5.44 -1.68
CA VAL A 18 0.57 -5.20 -0.47
C VAL A 18 0.13 -6.54 0.10
N PHE A 19 0.48 -6.79 1.35
CA PHE A 19 0.03 -7.92 2.16
C PHE A 19 -1.03 -7.42 3.13
N PHE A 20 -2.25 -7.94 3.00
CA PHE A 20 -3.37 -7.58 3.86
C PHE A 20 -3.42 -8.46 5.10
N LYS A 21 -4.06 -7.96 6.16
CA LYS A 21 -4.21 -8.68 7.44
C LYS A 21 -5.07 -9.94 7.35
N ASP A 22 -5.91 -10.05 6.32
CA ASP A 22 -6.72 -11.25 6.04
C ASP A 22 -5.94 -12.31 5.23
N GLY A 23 -4.69 -12.02 4.85
CA GLY A 23 -3.82 -12.90 4.08
C GLY A 23 -3.90 -12.70 2.56
N GLU A 24 -4.73 -11.76 2.08
CA GLU A 24 -4.74 -11.41 0.66
C GLU A 24 -3.44 -10.67 0.27
N VAL A 25 -3.00 -10.84 -0.99
CA VAL A 25 -1.80 -10.19 -1.52
C VAL A 25 -2.09 -9.55 -2.87
N TRP A 26 -1.89 -8.24 -2.98
CA TRP A 26 -2.07 -7.48 -4.22
C TRP A 26 -0.73 -6.92 -4.72
N GLU A 27 -0.61 -6.78 -6.04
CA GLU A 27 0.54 -6.17 -6.70
C GLU A 27 0.07 -5.12 -7.70
N GLY A 28 0.76 -3.99 -7.76
CA GLY A 28 0.35 -2.84 -8.56
C GLY A 28 1.09 -1.56 -8.18
N ASP A 29 0.58 -0.43 -8.65
CA ASP A 29 1.34 0.81 -8.63
C ASP A 29 0.79 1.71 -7.50
N ALA A 30 1.66 2.15 -6.61
CA ALA A 30 1.30 3.12 -5.58
C ALA A 30 1.32 4.53 -6.18
N SER A 31 0.19 5.25 -6.10
CA SER A 31 0.09 6.63 -6.57
C SER A 31 0.52 7.61 -5.49
N TYR A 32 -0.31 7.81 -4.46
CA TYR A 32 0.01 8.76 -3.39
C TYR A 32 -0.45 8.22 -2.03
N LEU A 33 0.16 8.74 -0.98
CA LEU A 33 -0.15 8.43 0.41
C LEU A 33 -0.84 9.65 1.02
N ASP A 34 -1.96 9.44 1.69
CA ASP A 34 -2.67 10.49 2.42
C ASP A 34 -2.68 10.14 3.90
N ILE A 35 -2.01 10.96 4.71
CA ILE A 35 -1.89 10.78 6.16
C ILE A 35 -2.73 11.88 6.81
N THR A 36 -3.87 11.52 7.37
CA THR A 36 -4.84 12.47 7.92
C THR A 36 -5.29 12.05 9.31
N ASP A 37 -5.82 12.99 10.09
CA ASP A 37 -6.40 12.71 11.40
C ASP A 37 -7.63 11.76 11.33
N GLU A 38 -8.27 11.67 10.15
CA GLU A 38 -9.44 10.82 9.91
C GLU A 38 -9.06 9.39 9.47
N GLY A 39 -7.79 9.15 9.15
CA GLY A 39 -7.25 7.86 8.76
C GLY A 39 -6.21 7.98 7.64
N ASP A 40 -5.23 7.07 7.69
CA ASP A 40 -4.17 7.01 6.71
C ASP A 40 -4.57 6.09 5.56
N THR A 41 -4.40 6.56 4.32
CA THR A 41 -4.75 5.81 3.12
C THR A 41 -3.64 5.80 2.06
N LEU A 42 -3.62 4.73 1.26
CA LEU A 42 -2.78 4.59 0.08
C LEU A 42 -3.67 4.51 -1.17
N ALA A 43 -3.47 5.43 -2.11
CA ALA A 43 -4.03 5.32 -3.45
C ALA A 43 -3.19 4.35 -4.29
N PHE A 44 -3.84 3.34 -4.87
CA PHE A 44 -3.19 2.19 -5.48
C PHE A 44 -3.89 1.76 -6.78
N TRP A 45 -3.12 1.44 -7.82
CA TRP A 45 -3.65 0.91 -9.07
C TRP A 45 -3.49 -0.60 -9.13
N PHE A 46 -4.61 -1.32 -9.10
CA PHE A 46 -4.64 -2.76 -9.22
C PHE A 46 -5.31 -3.17 -10.52
N LYS A 47 -4.61 -3.91 -11.39
CA LYS A 47 -5.13 -4.41 -12.68
C LYS A 47 -5.80 -3.31 -13.53
N GLY A 48 -5.19 -2.12 -13.56
CA GLY A 48 -5.67 -0.96 -14.33
C GLY A 48 -6.89 -0.24 -13.73
N LYS A 49 -7.25 -0.53 -12.47
CA LYS A 49 -8.33 0.16 -11.75
C LYS A 49 -7.78 0.87 -10.51
N PRO A 50 -8.24 2.09 -10.20
CA PRO A 50 -7.83 2.79 -9.00
C PRO A 50 -8.55 2.23 -7.76
N TYR A 51 -7.82 2.13 -6.67
CA TYR A 51 -8.28 1.74 -5.34
C TYR A 51 -7.70 2.68 -4.29
N THR A 52 -8.40 2.82 -3.18
CA THR A 52 -7.89 3.47 -1.97
C THR A 52 -7.90 2.43 -0.87
N LEU A 53 -6.75 2.19 -0.25
CA LEU A 53 -6.56 1.20 0.80
C LEU A 53 -6.34 1.91 2.14
N MET A 54 -7.00 1.48 3.20
CA MET A 54 -6.70 1.98 4.55
C MET A 54 -5.39 1.34 5.03
N LEU A 55 -4.44 2.14 5.53
CA LEU A 55 -3.17 1.58 6.04
C LEU A 55 -3.39 0.62 7.21
N SER A 56 -4.51 0.79 7.93
CA SER A 56 -4.91 -0.10 9.03
C SER A 56 -5.32 -1.51 8.58
N GLU A 57 -5.62 -1.72 7.30
CA GLU A 57 -5.95 -3.03 6.71
C GLU A 57 -4.71 -3.75 6.16
N ILE A 58 -3.63 -3.00 5.96
CA ILE A 58 -2.36 -3.50 5.43
C ILE A 58 -1.53 -4.05 6.60
N ASP A 59 -1.05 -5.28 6.46
CA ASP A 59 -0.07 -5.88 7.38
C ASP A 59 1.35 -5.43 7.01
N TYR A 60 1.68 -5.49 5.72
CA TYR A 60 2.98 -5.12 5.21
C TYR A 60 2.90 -4.68 3.74
N CYS A 61 3.74 -3.72 3.33
CA CYS A 61 3.88 -3.32 1.94
C CYS A 61 5.37 -3.19 1.58
N GLU A 62 5.75 -3.71 0.43
CA GLU A 62 7.13 -3.64 -0.07
C GLU A 62 7.16 -3.17 -1.53
N ARG A 63 8.16 -2.36 -1.87
CA ARG A 63 8.45 -2.03 -3.26
C ARG A 63 9.08 -3.22 -3.96
N ILE A 64 8.61 -3.53 -5.16
CA ILE A 64 9.18 -4.54 -6.05
C ILE A 64 9.99 -3.79 -7.12
N LYS A 65 11.24 -4.23 -7.35
CA LYS A 65 12.09 -3.69 -8.42
C LYS A 65 11.79 -4.34 -9.76
#